data_AF-A0A5C1I2Z3-F1
#
_entry.id   AF-A0A5C1I2Z3-F1
#
_cell.length_a   1.000
_cell.length_b   1.000
_cell.length_c   1.000
_cell.angle_alpha   90.00
_cell.angle_beta   90.00
_cell.angle_gamma   90.00
#
_symmetry.space_group_name_H-M   'P 1'
#
loop_
_entity.id
_entity.type
_entity.pdbx_description
1 polymer ?
#
loop_
_entity_poly.entity_id
_entity_poly.type
_entity_poly.pdbx_seq_one_letter_code
_entity_poly.pdbx_strand_id
1 'polypeptide(L)'
;MKKILCLSIFVAVLLPVTAFTIDDNPLLGKWEHSGKSQGQPFNLMAIFRANGTYDGFINKKEFVSGVYHMNHDTLYIADATCNDKYNGTYKMEFFGKLDSLKFHVIQDTCVGRRQATDGKVFKKLVTAGK
;
A
#
# COMPACT_ATOMS: atom_id res chain seq x y z
N MET A 1 -60.84 19.88 -35.27
CA MET A 1 -59.57 20.62 -35.09
C MET A 1 -58.78 19.97 -33.98
N LYS A 2 -57.54 19.53 -34.27
CA LYS A 2 -56.54 19.01 -33.33
C LYS A 2 -56.40 19.90 -32.08
N LYS A 3 -56.13 19.30 -30.90
CA LYS A 3 -55.01 19.64 -29.98
C LYS A 3 -55.12 18.79 -28.69
N ILE A 4 -54.27 17.78 -28.55
CA ILE A 4 -53.02 17.72 -27.75
C ILE A 4 -53.27 17.01 -26.41
N LEU A 5 -52.76 15.78 -26.40
CA LEU A 5 -52.54 14.88 -25.27
C LEU A 5 -51.46 15.49 -24.36
N CYS A 6 -51.72 15.64 -23.06
CA CYS A 6 -50.67 15.91 -22.06
C CYS A 6 -50.72 14.84 -20.99
N LEU A 7 -50.09 13.71 -21.30
CA LEU A 7 -49.81 12.62 -20.36
C LEU A 7 -48.56 13.02 -19.56
N SER A 8 -48.74 13.48 -18.32
CA SER A 8 -47.66 13.86 -17.43
C SER A 8 -47.01 12.61 -16.82
N ILE A 9 -46.02 12.03 -17.50
CA ILE A 9 -45.19 10.95 -16.94
C ILE A 9 -44.14 11.60 -16.03
N PHE A 10 -44.36 11.54 -14.72
CA PHE A 10 -43.32 11.82 -13.72
C PHE A 10 -42.34 10.63 -13.70
N VAL A 11 -41.27 10.70 -14.51
CA VAL A 11 -40.13 9.78 -14.38
C VAL A 11 -39.28 10.24 -13.20
N ALA A 12 -39.44 9.57 -12.05
CA ALA A 12 -38.52 9.72 -10.93
C ALA A 12 -37.17 9.10 -11.33
N VAL A 13 -36.19 9.95 -11.65
CA VAL A 13 -34.80 9.55 -11.86
C VAL A 13 -34.21 9.16 -10.50
N LEU A 14 -34.23 7.86 -10.19
CA LEU A 14 -33.42 7.28 -9.13
C LEU A 14 -31.95 7.39 -9.55
N LEU A 15 -31.26 8.43 -9.07
CA LEU A 15 -29.81 8.49 -9.12
C LEU A 15 -29.27 7.40 -8.17
N PRO A 16 -28.57 6.36 -8.65
CA PRO A 16 -27.85 5.49 -7.74
C PRO A 16 -26.70 6.31 -7.16
N VAL A 17 -26.81 6.66 -5.86
CA VAL A 17 -25.68 7.15 -5.09
C VAL A 17 -24.74 5.95 -4.93
N THR A 18 -23.83 5.75 -5.88
CA THR A 18 -22.69 4.87 -5.66
C THR A 18 -21.85 5.56 -4.59
N ALA A 19 -22.02 5.13 -3.34
CA ALA A 19 -21.10 5.48 -2.28
C ALA A 19 -19.72 5.01 -2.75
N PHE A 20 -18.82 5.97 -3.03
CA PHE A 20 -17.40 5.68 -3.12
C PHE A 20 -17.01 5.13 -1.75
N THR A 21 -16.89 3.81 -1.66
CA THR A 21 -16.28 3.16 -0.50
C THR A 21 -14.87 3.72 -0.40
N ILE A 22 -14.52 4.25 0.77
CA ILE A 22 -13.13 4.54 1.12
C ILE A 22 -12.36 3.28 0.77
N ASP A 23 -11.42 3.41 -0.17
CA ASP A 23 -10.54 2.31 -0.56
C ASP A 23 -9.74 1.95 0.70
N ASP A 24 -10.13 0.85 1.37
CA ASP A 24 -9.46 0.38 2.57
C ASP A 24 -8.04 0.03 2.17
N ASN A 25 -7.09 0.95 2.41
CA ASN A 25 -5.71 0.82 1.99
C ASN A 25 -5.15 -0.55 2.45
N PRO A 26 -4.94 -1.50 1.52
CA PRO A 26 -4.62 -2.89 1.88
C PRO A 26 -3.24 -3.00 2.53
N LEU A 27 -2.39 -1.98 2.35
CA LEU A 27 -1.05 -1.89 2.91
C LEU A 27 -1.03 -1.72 4.43
N LEU A 28 -2.12 -1.26 5.05
CA LEU A 28 -2.16 -1.05 6.50
C LEU A 28 -1.81 -2.33 7.27
N GLY A 29 -0.94 -2.19 8.27
CA GLY A 29 -0.50 -3.28 9.13
C GLY A 29 1.00 -3.58 9.04
N LYS A 30 1.36 -4.78 9.50
CA LYS A 30 2.74 -5.26 9.60
C LYS A 30 3.03 -6.25 8.48
N TRP A 31 4.16 -6.09 7.81
CA TRP A 31 4.57 -6.90 6.68
C TRP A 31 5.99 -7.39 6.87
N GLU A 32 6.25 -8.65 6.56
CA GLU A 32 7.55 -9.28 6.81
C GLU A 32 8.03 -10.08 5.62
N HIS A 33 9.31 -9.90 5.28
CA HIS A 33 10.09 -10.77 4.43
C HIS A 33 11.19 -11.44 5.25
N SER A 34 11.20 -12.78 5.25
CA SER A 34 12.24 -13.59 5.89
C SER A 34 13.00 -14.39 4.85
N GLY A 35 14.33 -14.44 4.97
CA GLY A 35 15.21 -15.10 4.02
C GLY A 35 16.65 -15.20 4.50
N LYS A 36 17.60 -15.22 3.56
CA LYS A 36 19.04 -15.17 3.84
C LYS A 36 19.68 -14.04 3.06
N SER A 37 20.62 -13.34 3.68
CA SER A 37 21.51 -12.37 3.04
C SER A 37 22.95 -12.72 3.39
N GLN A 38 23.81 -12.87 2.39
CA GLN A 38 25.22 -13.29 2.57
C GLN A 38 25.37 -14.57 3.43
N GLY A 39 24.44 -15.51 3.27
CA GLY A 39 24.43 -16.77 4.02
C GLY A 39 23.86 -16.68 5.45
N GLN A 40 23.63 -15.48 5.98
CA GLN A 40 23.07 -15.26 7.31
C GLN A 40 21.54 -15.08 7.25
N PRO A 41 20.79 -15.47 8.31
CA PRO A 41 19.38 -15.16 8.42
C PRO A 41 19.13 -13.65 8.29
N PHE A 42 18.14 -13.30 7.47
CA PHE A 42 17.74 -11.92 7.24
C PHE A 42 16.23 -11.80 7.36
N ASN A 43 15.78 -10.83 8.14
CA ASN A 43 14.39 -10.50 8.34
C ASN A 43 14.20 -9.00 8.14
N LEU A 44 13.31 -8.64 7.23
CA LEU A 44 12.91 -7.27 6.96
C LEU A 44 11.42 -7.13 7.26
N MET A 45 11.08 -6.22 8.17
CA MET A 45 9.69 -5.93 8.54
C MET A 45 9.38 -4.46 8.30
N ALA A 46 8.18 -4.16 7.84
CA ALA A 46 7.64 -2.81 7.74
C ALA A 46 6.29 -2.71 8.46
N ILE A 47 6.02 -1.57 9.09
CA ILE A 47 4.74 -1.27 9.75
C ILE A 47 4.15 -0.03 9.11
N PHE A 48 3.02 -0.15 8.40
CA PHE A 48 2.31 0.97 7.78
C PHE A 48 1.08 1.34 8.61
N ARG A 49 0.95 2.63 8.95
CA ARG A 49 -0.10 3.16 9.83
C ARG A 49 -1.11 4.02 9.07
N ALA A 50 -2.32 4.15 9.61
CA ALA A 50 -3.40 4.92 8.98
C ALA A 50 -3.12 6.43 8.91
N ASN A 51 -2.23 6.95 9.76
CA ASN A 51 -1.79 8.35 9.74
C ASN A 51 -0.73 8.66 8.67
N GLY A 52 -0.43 7.71 7.77
CA GLY A 52 0.54 7.90 6.69
C GLY A 52 2.01 7.79 7.13
N THR A 53 2.31 7.24 8.31
CA THR A 53 3.69 6.96 8.72
C THR A 53 4.04 5.48 8.61
N TYR A 54 5.33 5.18 8.46
CA TYR A 54 5.83 3.81 8.49
C TYR A 54 7.17 3.70 9.20
N ASP A 55 7.44 2.51 9.73
CA ASP A 55 8.73 2.14 10.31
C ASP A 55 9.23 0.86 9.63
N GLY A 56 10.54 0.77 9.44
CA GLY A 56 11.22 -0.41 8.93
C GLY A 56 12.20 -0.99 9.93
N PHE A 57 12.26 -2.32 10.00
CA PHE A 57 13.10 -3.08 10.92
C PHE A 57 13.92 -4.12 10.17
N ILE A 58 15.21 -4.22 10.49
CA ILE A 58 16.06 -5.33 10.07
C ILE A 58 16.38 -6.14 11.32
N ASN A 59 16.07 -7.44 11.30
CA ASN A 59 16.32 -8.34 12.42
C ASN A 59 15.81 -7.78 13.76
N LYS A 60 14.59 -7.23 13.76
CA LYS A 60 13.89 -6.59 14.90
C LYS A 60 14.48 -5.27 15.39
N LYS A 61 15.54 -4.74 14.78
CA LYS A 61 16.08 -3.41 15.07
C LYS A 61 15.53 -2.41 14.05
N GLU A 62 14.91 -1.34 14.54
CA GLU A 62 14.45 -0.24 13.68
C GLU A 62 15.64 0.38 12.94
N PHE A 63 15.47 0.66 11.65
CA PHE A 63 16.50 1.30 10.82
C PHE A 63 15.98 2.48 9.99
N VAL A 64 14.66 2.63 9.87
CA VAL A 64 14.02 3.72 9.13
C VAL A 64 12.67 4.04 9.75
N SER A 65 12.37 5.32 9.78
CA SER A 65 11.04 5.86 10.03
C SER A 65 10.76 6.96 9.01
N GLY A 66 9.54 7.02 8.50
CA GLY A 66 9.19 7.95 7.43
C GLY A 66 7.70 8.10 7.22
N VAL A 67 7.37 8.77 6.12
CA VAL A 67 5.98 8.98 5.67
C VAL A 67 5.74 8.22 4.38
N TYR A 68 4.48 7.85 4.17
CA TYR A 68 4.05 7.19 2.96
C TYR A 68 2.67 7.63 2.52
N HIS A 69 2.38 7.40 1.24
CA HIS A 69 1.08 7.62 0.64
C HIS A 69 0.82 6.53 -0.40
N MET A 70 -0.43 6.08 -0.49
CA MET A 70 -0.89 5.13 -1.50
C MET A 70 -1.80 5.85 -2.48
N ASN A 71 -1.55 5.67 -3.78
CA ASN A 71 -2.48 6.03 -4.84
C ASN A 71 -2.79 4.77 -5.65
N HIS A 72 -3.99 4.19 -5.47
CA HIS A 72 -4.35 2.90 -6.04
C HIS A 72 -3.32 1.81 -5.70
N ASP A 73 -2.58 1.31 -6.69
CA ASP A 73 -1.54 0.30 -6.56
C ASP A 73 -0.12 0.90 -6.45
N THR A 74 0.01 2.21 -6.33
CA THR A 74 1.32 2.88 -6.29
C THR A 74 1.61 3.41 -4.89
N LEU A 75 2.69 2.91 -4.30
CA LEU A 75 3.24 3.36 -3.03
C LEU A 75 4.30 4.44 -3.25
N TYR A 76 4.18 5.53 -2.49
CA TYR A 76 5.18 6.58 -2.36
C TYR A 76 5.68 6.59 -0.92
N ILE A 77 6.99 6.60 -0.71
CA ILE A 77 7.62 6.70 0.61
C ILE A 77 8.68 7.79 0.61
N ALA A 78 8.79 8.49 1.74
CA ALA A 78 9.83 9.47 2.00
C ALA A 78 10.39 9.32 3.41
N ASP A 79 11.72 9.32 3.53
CA ASP A 79 12.48 9.15 4.77
C ASP A 79 13.89 9.73 4.63
N ALA A 80 14.70 9.68 5.70
CA ALA A 80 16.06 10.21 5.70
C ALA A 80 17.14 9.11 5.73
N THR A 81 16.79 7.83 5.57
CA THR A 81 17.71 6.72 5.86
C THR A 81 18.88 6.64 4.88
N CYS A 82 18.70 7.10 3.65
CA CYS A 82 19.75 7.02 2.64
C CYS A 82 20.32 8.38 2.19
N ASN A 83 19.58 9.50 2.35
CA ASN A 83 19.99 10.91 2.12
C ASN A 83 18.84 11.88 2.53
N ASP A 84 19.10 13.20 2.61
CA ASP A 84 18.14 14.24 3.06
C ASP A 84 16.88 14.44 2.19
N LYS A 85 16.81 13.86 0.99
CA LYS A 85 15.69 14.03 0.03
C LYS A 85 15.32 12.70 -0.61
N TYR A 86 15.05 11.70 0.20
CA TYR A 86 14.82 10.36 -0.29
C TYR A 86 13.36 10.10 -0.61
N ASN A 87 13.07 9.73 -1.87
CA ASN A 87 11.75 9.32 -2.33
C ASN A 87 11.83 7.94 -2.97
N GLY A 88 10.99 7.01 -2.51
CA GLY A 88 10.75 5.72 -3.14
C GLY A 88 9.35 5.67 -3.73
N THR A 89 9.23 5.08 -4.91
CA THR A 89 7.99 4.86 -5.65
C THR A 89 7.98 3.42 -6.13
N TYR A 90 6.92 2.69 -5.79
CA TYR A 90 6.77 1.27 -6.10
C TYR A 90 5.37 1.00 -6.60
N LYS A 91 5.26 0.08 -7.56
CA LYS A 91 4.00 -0.59 -7.84
C LYS A 91 3.84 -1.75 -6.86
N MET A 92 2.66 -1.86 -6.27
CA MET A 92 2.31 -2.82 -5.25
C MET A 92 1.44 -3.92 -5.87
N GLU A 93 1.89 -5.17 -5.75
CA GLU A 93 1.12 -6.34 -6.16
C GLU A 93 0.64 -7.07 -4.91
N PHE A 94 -0.65 -6.96 -4.59
CA PHE A 94 -1.27 -7.72 -3.52
C PHE A 94 -1.88 -9.03 -4.04
N PHE A 95 -1.70 -10.12 -3.32
CA PHE A 95 -2.22 -11.44 -3.68
C PHE A 95 -2.52 -12.28 -2.42
N GLY A 96 -3.01 -13.50 -2.61
CA GLY A 96 -3.29 -14.41 -1.49
C GLY A 96 -4.41 -13.93 -0.55
N LYS A 97 -5.44 -13.24 -1.08
CA LYS A 97 -6.47 -12.55 -0.27
C LYS A 97 -5.90 -11.39 0.57
N LEU A 98 -4.99 -10.60 -0.02
CA LEU A 98 -4.37 -9.41 0.60
C LEU A 98 -3.50 -9.73 1.82
N ASP A 99 -3.03 -10.98 1.96
CA ASP A 99 -2.09 -11.41 3.00
C ASP A 99 -0.63 -11.43 2.52
N SER A 100 -0.42 -11.19 1.23
CA SER A 100 0.86 -11.26 0.55
C SER A 100 1.02 -10.06 -0.36
N LEU A 101 2.23 -9.51 -0.42
CA LEU A 101 2.55 -8.47 -1.38
C LEU A 101 3.95 -8.63 -1.98
N LYS A 102 4.15 -8.00 -3.13
CA LYS A 102 5.45 -7.70 -3.72
C LYS A 102 5.55 -6.22 -4.02
N PHE A 103 6.73 -5.67 -3.79
CA PHE A 103 7.11 -4.37 -4.29
C PHE A 103 7.74 -4.55 -5.66
N HIS A 104 7.35 -3.71 -6.61
CA HIS A 104 8.01 -3.56 -7.90
C HIS A 104 8.54 -2.14 -7.99
N VAL A 105 9.86 -1.98 -8.02
CA VAL A 105 10.48 -0.66 -8.03
C VAL A 105 10.10 0.10 -9.31
N ILE A 106 9.54 1.30 -9.14
CA ILE A 106 9.41 2.29 -10.23
C ILE A 106 10.61 3.23 -10.19
N GLN A 107 10.84 3.85 -9.02
CA GLN A 107 11.96 4.75 -8.78
C GLN A 107 12.28 4.77 -7.31
N ASP A 108 13.55 4.58 -6.94
CA ASP A 108 13.94 4.56 -5.54
C ASP A 108 15.44 4.86 -5.49
N THR A 109 15.89 5.96 -4.89
CA THR A 109 17.30 6.41 -5.04
C THR A 109 18.32 5.62 -4.18
N CYS A 110 17.89 4.68 -3.32
CA CYS A 110 18.67 3.97 -2.29
C CYS A 110 18.78 2.51 -2.69
N VAL A 111 20.01 2.17 -3.01
CA VAL A 111 20.37 0.85 -3.53
C VAL A 111 19.98 -0.25 -2.54
N GLY A 112 20.27 -0.06 -1.25
CA GLY A 112 20.00 -1.06 -0.22
C GLY A 112 18.51 -1.39 -0.08
N ARG A 113 17.63 -0.38 -0.11
CA ARG A 113 16.19 -0.61 -0.05
C ARG A 113 15.66 -1.33 -1.28
N ARG A 114 16.08 -0.93 -2.48
CA ARG A 114 15.72 -1.64 -3.72
C ARG A 114 16.08 -3.11 -3.63
N GLN A 115 17.33 -3.43 -3.29
CA GLN A 115 17.82 -4.81 -3.21
C GLN A 115 17.05 -5.65 -2.17
N ALA A 116 16.62 -5.03 -1.07
CA ALA A 116 15.92 -5.70 0.00
C ALA A 116 14.41 -5.87 -0.24
N THR A 117 13.82 -5.11 -1.18
CA THR A 117 12.35 -5.06 -1.39
C THR A 117 11.92 -5.57 -2.76
N ASP A 118 12.64 -5.23 -3.82
CA ASP A 118 12.20 -5.46 -5.20
C ASP A 118 12.01 -6.94 -5.52
N GLY A 119 10.79 -7.28 -5.98
CA GLY A 119 10.37 -8.65 -6.30
C GLY A 119 10.31 -9.62 -5.11
N LYS A 120 10.62 -9.17 -3.89
CA LYS A 120 10.55 -10.01 -2.68
C LYS A 120 9.10 -10.13 -2.21
N VAL A 121 8.77 -11.33 -1.73
CA VAL A 121 7.45 -11.59 -1.16
C VAL A 121 7.46 -11.21 0.31
N PHE A 122 6.53 -10.33 0.69
CA PHE A 122 6.22 -9.99 2.06
C PHE A 122 4.88 -10.62 2.45
N LYS A 123 4.79 -11.06 3.70
CA LYS A 123 3.57 -11.62 4.29
C LYS A 123 3.04 -10.68 5.37
N LYS A 124 1.72 -10.52 5.39
CA LYS A 124 1.03 -9.75 6.42
C LYS A 124 1.13 -10.51 7.75
N LEU A 125 1.70 -9.87 8.76
CA LEU A 125 1.70 -10.44 10.10
C LEU A 125 0.32 -10.19 10.72
N VAL A 126 -0.46 -11.26 10.83
CA VAL A 126 -1.72 -11.21 11.58
C VAL A 126 -1.34 -11.06 13.05
N THR A 127 -1.85 -10.02 13.70
CA THR A 127 -1.74 -9.97 15.17
C THR A 127 -2.62 -11.10 15.67
N ALA A 128 -2.02 -12.15 16.24
CA ALA A 128 -2.79 -13.18 16.91
C ALA A 128 -3.63 -12.47 17.97
N GLY A 129 -4.95 -12.46 17.78
CA GLY A 129 -5.87 -11.90 18.75
C GLY A 129 -5.58 -12.54 20.11
N LYS A 130 -5.25 -11.70 21.08
CA LYS A 130 -5.40 -12.04 22.49
C LYS A 130 -6.78 -11.58 22.93
#